data_AF-A0A2W4WN73-F1
#
_entry.id   AF-A0A2W4WN73-F1
#
_cell.length_a   1.000
_cell.length_b   1.000
_cell.length_c   1.000
_cell.angle_alpha   90.00
_cell.angle_beta   90.00
_cell.angle_gamma   90.00
#
_symmetry.space_group_name_H-M   'P 1'
#
loop_
_entity.id
_entity.type
_entity.pdbx_description
1 polymer ?
#
loop_
_entity_poly.entity_id
_entity_poly.type
_entity_poly.pdbx_seq_one_letter_code
_entity_poly.pdbx_strand_id
1 'polypeptide(L)'
;MKPSLTMYISGLHQAIAPQLKELIENAISLRMAVAYWTIKKDYLSSGLADLLKKEDSFACIDLSHPTKVSEICSLASHGANTYFYLKKINEDIGSPDNPVPWISDHLLHSKILLFDLPNSKASIWIGSHNWTDRSLSGINIETSVEVKTDKTSSIYGQMEELLYLIREGCHKVNPDMEEVYKSIQRREASYLYLHSILSADELPPKKKFFHFLGINQSGLSDFPAGRNVVLFLSQNLKDKSGYLCKAKVFKSGLLPKIEPSLNWPNLEDGYWSLQNIDGSYGEFKNTDELGKDEKSKASFYATILLDKPPEEILNIDSELSDYESVIDVRETLNPMPLEQLRGNFLWLHPTRKNGIIFQEPQIGSPNVEDYISPITPGKVAKVKIKKQSNKKKSQNGR
;
A
#
# COMPACT_ATOMS: atom_id res chain seq x y z
N MET A 1 -16.67 29.45 10.64
CA MET A 1 -15.39 29.90 11.24
C MET A 1 -14.37 30.03 10.11
N LYS A 2 -13.48 31.03 10.16
CA LYS A 2 -12.34 31.04 9.22
C LYS A 2 -11.34 29.96 9.66
N PRO A 3 -10.82 29.11 8.76
CA PRO A 3 -9.78 28.15 9.12
C PRO A 3 -8.58 28.88 9.73
N SER A 4 -7.99 28.29 10.77
CA SER A 4 -6.73 28.76 11.36
C SER A 4 -5.64 27.72 11.18
N LEU A 5 -4.43 28.18 10.91
CA LEU A 5 -3.25 27.34 10.66
C LEU A 5 -2.28 27.44 11.83
N THR A 6 -1.85 26.29 12.34
CA THR A 6 -0.75 26.18 13.29
C THR A 6 0.32 25.30 12.65
N MET A 7 1.55 25.81 12.56
CA MET A 7 2.67 25.03 12.07
C MET A 7 3.48 24.48 13.24
N TYR A 8 3.75 23.19 13.20
CA TYR A 8 4.57 22.46 14.15
C TYR A 8 5.84 21.99 13.45
N ILE A 9 7.00 22.39 13.95
CA ILE A 9 8.28 21.83 13.55
C ILE A 9 8.76 20.98 14.71
N SER A 10 8.80 19.66 14.55
CA SER A 10 9.50 18.82 15.51
C SER A 10 10.98 18.85 15.20
N GLY A 11 11.77 19.07 16.24
CA GLY A 11 13.21 19.25 16.26
C GLY A 11 13.64 19.38 17.72
N LEU A 12 14.82 19.92 18.01
CA LEU A 12 15.42 20.02 19.35
C LEU A 12 14.52 20.60 20.48
N HIS A 13 13.32 21.14 20.20
CA HIS A 13 12.50 21.83 21.21
C HIS A 13 11.00 21.51 21.30
N GLN A 14 10.32 20.82 20.35
CA GLN A 14 8.90 20.45 20.54
C GLN A 14 8.53 19.12 19.87
N ALA A 15 8.18 18.12 20.68
CA ALA A 15 7.53 16.89 20.21
C ALA A 15 6.06 17.19 19.86
N ILE A 16 5.52 16.57 18.80
CA ILE A 16 4.09 16.67 18.43
C ILE A 16 3.21 15.68 19.22
N ALA A 17 3.84 14.70 19.88
CA ALA A 17 3.14 13.66 20.62
C ALA A 17 2.16 14.19 21.69
N PRO A 18 2.47 15.23 22.49
CA PRO A 18 1.51 15.79 23.45
C PRO A 18 0.25 16.34 22.80
N GLN A 19 0.37 17.04 21.67
CA GLN A 19 -0.77 17.61 20.94
C GLN A 19 -1.63 16.52 20.30
N LEU A 20 -0.99 15.51 19.69
CA LEU A 20 -1.72 14.36 19.15
C LEU A 20 -2.42 13.56 20.25
N LYS A 21 -1.80 13.42 21.42
CA LYS A 21 -2.44 12.79 22.59
C LYS A 21 -3.69 13.54 23.00
N GLU A 22 -3.61 14.86 23.17
CA GLU A 22 -4.77 15.70 23.53
C GLU A 22 -5.90 15.57 22.50
N LEU A 23 -5.57 15.54 21.21
CA LEU A 23 -6.57 15.34 20.14
C LEU A 23 -7.21 13.96 20.20
N ILE A 24 -6.43 12.90 20.41
CA ILE A 24 -6.96 11.53 20.53
C ILE A 24 -7.93 11.41 21.72
N GLU A 25 -7.66 12.09 22.83
CA GLU A 25 -8.51 12.05 24.03
C GLU A 25 -9.82 12.83 23.87
N ASN A 26 -9.86 13.84 22.99
CA ASN A 26 -11.01 14.72 22.82
C ASN A 26 -11.80 14.49 21.53
N ALA A 27 -11.26 13.72 20.58
CA ALA A 27 -11.88 13.50 19.29
C ALA A 27 -13.08 12.52 19.35
N ILE A 28 -14.03 12.76 18.46
CA ILE A 28 -15.19 11.90 18.22
C ILE A 28 -14.83 10.77 17.26
N SER A 29 -14.07 11.09 16.20
CA SER A 29 -13.57 10.14 15.22
C SER A 29 -12.18 10.55 14.72
N LEU A 30 -11.45 9.58 14.18
CA LEU A 30 -10.14 9.76 13.57
C LEU A 30 -10.07 8.97 12.26
N ARG A 31 -9.81 9.67 11.17
CA ARG A 31 -9.49 9.08 9.86
C ARG A 31 -8.06 9.44 9.52
N MET A 32 -7.24 8.45 9.20
CA MET A 32 -5.83 8.70 8.95
C MET A 32 -5.24 7.78 7.89
N ALA A 33 -4.24 8.30 7.19
CA ALA A 33 -3.39 7.58 6.27
C ALA A 33 -1.93 7.88 6.59
N VAL A 34 -1.16 6.85 6.96
CA VAL A 34 0.24 6.99 7.37
C VAL A 34 1.11 5.95 6.69
N ALA A 35 2.30 6.36 6.26
CA ALA A 35 3.22 5.44 5.61
C ALA A 35 3.77 4.39 6.58
N TYR A 36 4.28 4.84 7.73
CA TYR A 36 4.93 3.91 8.67
C TYR A 36 4.34 4.00 10.06
N TRP A 37 4.22 2.83 10.71
CA TRP A 37 3.73 2.69 12.07
C TRP A 37 4.61 1.79 12.91
N THR A 38 5.23 2.31 13.97
CA THR A 38 6.08 1.50 14.88
C THR A 38 5.81 1.72 16.36
N ILE A 39 4.86 2.60 16.70
CA ILE A 39 4.45 2.84 18.08
C ILE A 39 3.49 1.76 18.57
N LYS A 40 3.51 1.55 19.89
CA LYS A 40 2.57 0.67 20.58
C LYS A 40 1.19 1.29 20.66
N LYS A 41 0.16 0.45 20.86
CA LYS A 41 -1.24 0.88 20.98
C LYS A 41 -1.51 1.95 22.05
N ASP A 42 -0.71 1.95 23.12
CA ASP A 42 -0.84 2.80 24.30
C ASP A 42 0.15 3.99 24.30
N TYR A 43 0.90 4.16 23.22
CA TYR A 43 1.99 5.13 23.16
C TYR A 43 1.51 6.58 23.29
N LEU A 44 0.48 6.98 22.53
CA LEU A 44 -0.09 8.32 22.60
C LEU A 44 -1.15 8.40 23.71
N SER A 45 -2.06 7.43 23.74
CA SER A 45 -3.11 7.31 24.75
C SER A 45 -3.67 5.90 24.71
N SER A 46 -4.21 5.42 25.83
CA SER A 46 -5.03 4.21 25.82
C SER A 46 -6.30 4.36 24.96
N GLY A 47 -6.74 5.60 24.70
CA GLY A 47 -7.95 5.91 23.94
C GLY A 47 -7.84 5.73 22.42
N LEU A 48 -6.64 5.56 21.85
CA LEU A 48 -6.48 5.47 20.40
C LEU A 48 -7.25 4.29 19.78
N ALA A 49 -7.15 3.10 20.38
CA ALA A 49 -7.85 1.93 19.88
C ALA A 49 -9.37 2.12 19.96
N ASP A 50 -9.87 2.76 21.02
CA ASP A 50 -11.30 3.05 21.20
C ASP A 50 -11.80 4.12 20.24
N LEU A 51 -10.97 5.10 19.89
CA LEU A 51 -11.25 6.10 18.87
C LEU A 51 -11.32 5.45 17.49
N LEU A 52 -10.39 4.56 17.17
CA LEU A 52 -10.37 3.82 15.90
C LEU A 52 -11.45 2.74 15.79
N LYS A 53 -12.13 2.38 16.89
CA LYS A 53 -13.30 1.47 16.87
C LYS A 53 -14.58 2.13 16.35
N LYS A 54 -14.64 3.47 16.33
CA LYS A 54 -15.84 4.20 15.89
C LYS A 54 -16.10 3.95 14.41
N GLU A 55 -17.37 3.94 14.02
CA GLU A 55 -17.83 3.65 12.66
C GLU A 55 -17.15 4.55 11.61
N ASP A 56 -17.06 5.86 11.89
CA ASP A 56 -16.43 6.86 11.04
C ASP A 56 -14.90 6.98 11.23
N SER A 57 -14.30 6.07 11.99
CA SER A 57 -12.85 6.08 12.24
C SER A 57 -12.15 4.96 11.48
N PHE A 58 -10.94 5.25 10.98
CA PHE A 58 -10.05 4.25 10.45
C PHE A 58 -8.60 4.72 10.37
N ALA A 59 -7.68 3.76 10.29
CA ALA A 59 -6.28 4.01 9.96
C ALA A 59 -5.85 3.16 8.77
N CYS A 60 -5.37 3.81 7.71
CA CYS A 60 -4.73 3.18 6.55
C CYS A 60 -3.21 3.26 6.72
N ILE A 61 -2.54 2.12 6.66
CA ILE A 61 -1.11 1.99 6.94
C ILE A 61 -0.43 1.24 5.80
N ASP A 62 0.74 1.70 5.36
CA ASP A 62 1.56 0.91 4.45
C ASP A 62 2.21 -0.28 5.17
N LEU A 63 2.17 -1.46 4.55
CA LEU A 63 2.76 -2.67 5.11
C LEU A 63 4.29 -2.70 5.02
N SER A 64 4.92 -1.80 4.26
CA SER A 64 6.37 -1.76 4.06
C SER A 64 7.15 -1.52 5.36
N HIS A 65 8.40 -1.96 5.39
CA HIS A 65 9.30 -1.62 6.48
C HIS A 65 9.47 -0.09 6.59
N PRO A 66 9.53 0.47 7.81
CA PRO A 66 9.69 -0.22 9.10
C PRO A 66 8.38 -0.54 9.86
N THR A 67 7.20 -0.53 9.23
CA THR A 67 5.92 -0.78 9.92
C THR A 67 5.96 -2.03 10.80
N LYS A 68 5.57 -1.95 12.07
CA LYS A 68 5.45 -3.10 12.97
C LYS A 68 4.07 -3.73 12.81
N VAL A 69 3.99 -4.75 11.97
CA VAL A 69 2.76 -5.51 11.69
C VAL A 69 2.06 -5.97 12.98
N SER A 70 2.82 -6.42 13.97
CA SER A 70 2.28 -6.89 15.26
C SER A 70 1.52 -5.80 16.02
N GLU A 71 1.96 -4.54 15.95
CA GLU A 71 1.26 -3.44 16.63
C GLU A 71 -0.07 -3.11 15.95
N ILE A 72 -0.10 -3.18 14.61
CA ILE A 72 -1.32 -2.98 13.83
C ILE A 72 -2.33 -4.12 14.06
N CYS A 73 -1.85 -5.37 14.07
CA CYS A 73 -2.69 -6.54 14.38
C CYS A 73 -3.19 -6.49 15.84
N SER A 74 -2.35 -6.02 16.77
CA SER A 74 -2.76 -5.77 18.16
C SER A 74 -3.87 -4.73 18.25
N LEU A 75 -3.83 -3.63 17.48
CA LEU A 75 -4.95 -2.68 17.42
C LEU A 75 -6.21 -3.34 16.84
N ALA A 76 -6.08 -4.07 15.73
CA ALA A 76 -7.19 -4.77 15.08
C ALA A 76 -7.86 -5.79 16.00
N SER A 77 -7.10 -6.55 16.79
CA SER A 77 -7.64 -7.52 17.75
C SER A 77 -8.43 -6.89 18.90
N HIS A 78 -8.25 -5.58 19.12
CA HIS A 78 -9.07 -4.81 20.06
C HIS A 78 -10.29 -4.17 19.38
N GLY A 79 -10.52 -4.43 18.09
CA GLY A 79 -11.66 -3.91 17.32
C GLY A 79 -11.38 -2.62 16.55
N ALA A 80 -10.16 -2.10 16.58
CA ALA A 80 -9.83 -0.89 15.83
C ALA A 80 -9.96 -1.12 14.31
N ASN A 81 -10.51 -0.15 13.60
CA ASN A 81 -10.64 -0.16 12.15
C ASN A 81 -9.29 0.16 11.48
N THR A 82 -8.40 -0.82 11.42
CA THR A 82 -7.10 -0.70 10.75
C THR A 82 -7.13 -1.38 9.38
N TYR A 83 -6.39 -0.80 8.43
CA TYR A 83 -6.33 -1.25 7.05
C TYR A 83 -4.87 -1.21 6.55
N PHE A 84 -4.43 -2.24 5.84
CA PHE A 84 -3.15 -2.25 5.14
C PHE A 84 -3.32 -1.86 3.68
N TYR A 85 -2.50 -0.93 3.23
CA TYR A 85 -2.35 -0.64 1.80
C TYR A 85 -1.44 -1.70 1.16
N LEU A 86 -1.97 -2.52 0.25
CA LEU A 86 -1.27 -3.68 -0.35
C LEU A 86 -1.05 -3.55 -1.87
N LYS A 87 -1.38 -2.39 -2.48
CA LYS A 87 -1.57 -2.22 -3.94
C LYS A 87 -0.46 -2.75 -4.84
N LYS A 88 0.80 -2.87 -4.40
CA LYS A 88 1.92 -3.36 -5.24
C LYS A 88 2.65 -4.62 -4.79
N ILE A 89 2.12 -5.37 -3.82
CA ILE A 89 2.59 -6.75 -3.64
C ILE A 89 2.11 -7.61 -4.82
N ASN A 90 1.03 -7.22 -5.50
CA ASN A 90 0.39 -8.00 -6.57
C ASN A 90 1.01 -7.83 -7.98
N GLU A 91 1.78 -6.76 -8.27
CA GLU A 91 2.16 -6.43 -9.67
C GLU A 91 3.66 -6.61 -10.00
N ASP A 92 4.55 -6.64 -9.00
CA ASP A 92 6.03 -6.64 -9.23
C ASP A 92 6.74 -7.95 -8.87
N ILE A 93 6.02 -8.99 -8.42
CA ILE A 93 6.61 -10.32 -8.21
C ILE A 93 6.74 -11.00 -9.59
N GLY A 94 7.72 -10.57 -10.37
CA GLY A 94 8.03 -11.20 -11.67
C GLY A 94 8.68 -10.32 -12.74
N SER A 95 8.82 -8.99 -12.55
CA SER A 95 9.46 -8.16 -13.57
C SER A 95 11.00 -8.13 -13.39
N PRO A 96 11.79 -8.69 -14.32
CA PRO A 96 13.25 -8.67 -14.25
C PRO A 96 13.86 -7.27 -14.48
N ASP A 97 13.06 -6.28 -14.87
CA ASP A 97 13.53 -4.99 -15.37
C ASP A 97 13.52 -3.85 -14.33
N ASN A 98 13.25 -4.11 -13.05
CA ASN A 98 13.21 -3.06 -12.01
C ASN A 98 14.54 -3.00 -11.20
N PRO A 99 15.47 -2.07 -11.51
CA PRO A 99 16.86 -2.10 -11.05
C PRO A 99 17.08 -1.61 -9.61
N VAL A 100 16.03 -1.18 -8.90
CA VAL A 100 16.12 -0.75 -7.50
C VAL A 100 15.09 -1.52 -6.66
N PRO A 101 15.41 -2.75 -6.21
CA PRO A 101 14.44 -3.65 -5.58
C PRO A 101 13.76 -3.10 -4.31
N TRP A 102 14.29 -2.04 -3.68
CA TRP A 102 13.87 -1.59 -2.35
C TRP A 102 12.96 -0.36 -2.32
N ILE A 103 12.78 0.39 -3.42
CA ILE A 103 11.82 1.50 -3.47
C ILE A 103 10.67 1.08 -4.36
N SER A 104 9.56 0.63 -3.76
CA SER A 104 8.36 0.35 -4.55
C SER A 104 7.80 1.68 -5.06
N ASP A 105 7.54 1.81 -6.36
CA ASP A 105 6.97 3.04 -6.96
C ASP A 105 5.56 3.41 -6.43
N HIS A 106 5.01 2.65 -5.48
CA HIS A 106 3.62 2.76 -5.02
C HIS A 106 3.50 2.66 -3.50
N LEU A 107 4.47 3.17 -2.74
CA LEU A 107 4.35 3.30 -1.28
C LEU A 107 3.20 4.27 -0.94
N LEU A 108 2.29 3.90 -0.03
CA LEU A 108 1.38 4.86 0.60
C LEU A 108 2.21 5.80 1.45
N HIS A 109 2.68 6.92 0.87
CA HIS A 109 3.58 7.83 1.56
C HIS A 109 2.87 9.01 2.25
N SER A 110 1.54 8.98 2.32
CA SER A 110 0.74 9.97 3.04
C SER A 110 1.04 9.98 4.54
N LYS A 111 0.95 11.15 5.17
CA LYS A 111 0.86 11.31 6.64
C LYS A 111 -0.20 12.37 6.92
N ILE A 112 -1.46 11.94 6.80
CA ILE A 112 -2.65 12.78 6.91
C ILE A 112 -3.49 12.24 8.06
N LEU A 113 -3.96 13.13 8.94
CA LEU A 113 -4.90 12.81 10.00
C LEU A 113 -6.05 13.81 9.96
N LEU A 114 -7.26 13.31 10.12
CA LEU A 114 -8.49 14.09 10.21
C LEU A 114 -9.22 13.70 11.49
N PHE A 115 -9.23 14.61 12.45
CA PHE A 115 -9.94 14.47 13.71
C PHE A 115 -11.27 15.23 13.65
N ASP A 116 -12.37 14.54 13.93
CA ASP A 116 -13.63 15.22 14.27
C ASP A 116 -13.63 15.57 15.74
N LEU A 117 -13.96 16.82 16.04
CA LEU A 117 -14.03 17.35 17.39
C LEU A 117 -15.47 17.76 17.73
N PRO A 118 -15.80 17.90 19.03
CA PRO A 118 -17.10 18.42 19.45
C PRO A 118 -17.46 19.77 18.81
N ASN A 119 -18.76 20.07 18.77
CA ASN A 119 -19.30 21.34 18.23
C ASN A 119 -19.00 21.56 16.74
N SER A 120 -19.03 20.49 15.95
CA SER A 120 -18.79 20.51 14.49
C SER A 120 -17.42 21.10 14.10
N LYS A 121 -16.42 20.94 14.96
CA LYS A 121 -15.03 21.32 14.71
C LYS A 121 -14.24 20.15 14.14
N ALA A 122 -13.16 20.45 13.47
CA ALA A 122 -12.21 19.46 12.98
C ALA A 122 -10.76 19.97 13.10
N SER A 123 -9.84 19.03 13.24
CA SER A 123 -8.39 19.27 13.17
C SER A 123 -7.78 18.38 12.10
N ILE A 124 -7.14 19.00 11.11
CA ILE A 124 -6.50 18.33 9.98
C ILE A 124 -4.99 18.44 10.16
N TRP A 125 -4.29 17.32 10.20
CA TRP A 125 -2.84 17.28 10.29
C TRP A 125 -2.25 16.74 8.99
N ILE A 126 -1.30 17.49 8.43
CA ILE A 126 -0.56 17.09 7.23
C ILE A 126 0.91 17.38 7.50
N GLY A 127 1.79 16.40 7.29
CA GLY A 127 3.20 16.61 7.55
C GLY A 127 4.13 15.52 7.05
N SER A 128 5.37 15.55 7.53
CA SER A 128 6.38 14.52 7.30
C SER A 128 6.38 13.42 8.37
N HIS A 129 5.72 13.65 9.51
CA HIS A 129 5.75 12.77 10.67
C HIS A 129 5.08 11.42 10.41
N ASN A 130 5.86 10.34 10.44
CA ASN A 130 5.29 9.00 10.49
C ASN A 130 4.83 8.66 11.91
N TRP A 131 4.05 7.59 12.06
CA TRP A 131 3.62 7.07 13.36
C TRP A 131 4.69 6.18 13.99
N THR A 132 5.87 6.77 14.15
CA THR A 132 7.05 6.11 14.70
C THR A 132 7.55 6.87 15.92
N ASP A 133 8.13 6.15 16.88
CA ASP A 133 8.71 6.78 18.08
C ASP A 133 9.71 7.89 17.69
N ARG A 134 10.56 7.63 16.68
CA ARG A 134 11.54 8.61 16.18
C ARG A 134 10.91 9.89 15.60
N SER A 135 9.78 9.79 14.93
CA SER A 135 9.07 10.96 14.36
C SER A 135 8.23 11.70 15.40
N LEU A 136 7.65 10.99 16.37
CA LEU A 136 6.68 11.57 17.32
C LEU A 136 7.34 12.17 18.57
N SER A 137 8.38 11.51 19.11
CA SER A 137 9.13 11.93 20.30
C SER A 137 10.61 12.17 20.05
N GLY A 138 11.11 11.68 18.92
CA GLY A 138 12.55 11.50 18.71
C GLY A 138 13.27 12.67 18.05
N ILE A 139 14.43 12.33 17.51
CA ILE A 139 15.43 13.24 16.95
C ILE A 139 15.14 13.69 15.51
N ASN A 140 14.09 13.15 14.88
CA ASN A 140 13.79 13.51 13.51
C ASN A 140 13.30 14.95 13.44
N ILE A 141 13.85 15.70 12.48
CA ILE A 141 13.31 17.00 12.11
C ILE A 141 12.08 16.74 11.25
N GLU A 142 10.89 16.93 11.80
CA GLU A 142 9.63 16.79 11.09
C GLU A 142 8.94 18.15 10.97
N THR A 143 8.12 18.31 9.93
CA THR A 143 7.25 19.47 9.80
C THR A 143 5.83 19.00 9.60
N SER A 144 4.92 19.58 10.37
CA SER A 144 3.50 19.28 10.36
C SER A 144 2.70 20.57 10.41
N VAL A 145 1.61 20.62 9.68
CA VAL A 145 0.65 21.72 9.72
C VAL A 145 -0.64 21.17 10.26
N GLU A 146 -1.15 21.82 11.31
CA GLU A 146 -2.51 21.64 11.79
C GLU A 146 -3.39 22.73 11.19
N VAL A 147 -4.49 22.31 10.56
CA VAL A 147 -5.58 23.18 10.14
C VAL A 147 -6.76 22.95 11.07
N LYS A 148 -7.07 23.94 11.91
CA LYS A 148 -8.31 23.93 12.71
C LYS A 148 -9.42 24.57 11.91
N THR A 149 -10.52 23.86 11.73
CA THR A 149 -11.63 24.27 10.87
C THR A 149 -12.98 23.77 11.37
N ASP A 150 -14.06 24.16 10.70
CA ASP A 150 -15.39 23.55 10.87
C ASP A 150 -15.56 22.37 9.90
N LYS A 151 -16.36 21.37 10.30
CA LYS A 151 -16.74 20.24 9.42
C LYS A 151 -17.51 20.68 8.16
N THR A 152 -18.08 21.88 8.15
CA THR A 152 -18.76 22.46 6.98
C THR A 152 -17.82 23.16 6.00
N SER A 153 -16.52 23.22 6.30
CA SER A 153 -15.54 23.85 5.42
C SER A 153 -15.20 22.97 4.21
N SER A 154 -14.87 23.59 3.07
CA SER A 154 -14.48 22.85 1.85
C SER A 154 -13.23 22.00 2.05
N ILE A 155 -12.23 22.50 2.80
CA ILE A 155 -11.00 21.75 3.08
C ILE A 155 -11.26 20.49 3.90
N TYR A 156 -12.24 20.53 4.82
CA TYR A 156 -12.65 19.33 5.56
C TYR A 156 -13.20 18.27 4.59
N GLY A 157 -14.17 18.64 3.74
CA GLY A 157 -14.81 17.71 2.81
C GLY A 157 -13.80 17.08 1.84
N GLN A 158 -12.85 17.87 1.33
CA GLN A 158 -11.79 17.37 0.43
C GLN A 158 -10.83 16.39 1.12
N MET A 159 -10.49 16.65 2.39
CA MET A 159 -9.61 15.74 3.13
C MET A 159 -10.33 14.46 3.55
N GLU A 160 -11.61 14.56 3.90
CA GLU A 160 -12.49 13.43 4.15
C GLU A 160 -12.59 12.52 2.92
N GLU A 161 -12.94 13.09 1.76
CA GLU A 161 -13.04 12.37 0.48
C GLU A 161 -11.72 11.68 0.11
N LEU A 162 -10.59 12.38 0.22
CA LEU A 162 -9.26 11.81 -0.04
C LEU A 162 -8.95 10.61 0.86
N LEU A 163 -9.26 10.70 2.16
CA LEU A 163 -8.99 9.61 3.10
C LEU A 163 -9.88 8.39 2.83
N TYR A 164 -11.14 8.59 2.43
CA TYR A 164 -12.01 7.50 2.02
C TYR A 164 -11.51 6.84 0.72
N LEU A 165 -11.10 7.61 -0.28
CA LEU A 165 -10.48 7.09 -1.50
C LEU A 165 -9.21 6.27 -1.21
N ILE A 166 -8.38 6.70 -0.25
CA ILE A 166 -7.22 5.92 0.20
C ILE A 166 -7.67 4.62 0.85
N ARG A 167 -8.69 4.65 1.73
CA ARG A 167 -9.24 3.48 2.41
C ARG A 167 -9.79 2.44 1.44
N GLU A 168 -10.46 2.86 0.36
CA GLU A 168 -10.94 1.97 -0.70
C GLU A 168 -9.81 1.16 -1.34
N GLY A 169 -8.60 1.74 -1.42
CA GLY A 169 -7.39 1.05 -1.88
C GLY A 169 -6.68 0.20 -0.81
N CYS A 170 -7.24 0.07 0.40
CA CYS A 170 -6.64 -0.67 1.51
C CYS A 170 -7.47 -1.90 1.90
N HIS A 171 -6.81 -2.89 2.48
CA HIS A 171 -7.42 -4.12 2.96
C HIS A 171 -7.58 -4.08 4.48
N LYS A 172 -8.78 -4.40 4.97
CA LYS A 172 -9.02 -4.48 6.41
C LYS A 172 -8.09 -5.50 7.06
N VAL A 173 -7.50 -5.13 8.19
CA VAL A 173 -6.55 -5.99 8.90
C VAL A 173 -7.29 -7.11 9.60
N ASN A 174 -6.90 -8.35 9.31
CA ASN A 174 -7.29 -9.52 10.09
C ASN A 174 -6.15 -9.87 11.07
N PRO A 175 -6.34 -9.73 12.40
CA PRO A 175 -5.29 -10.06 13.36
C PRO A 175 -4.81 -11.51 13.30
N ASP A 176 -5.67 -12.45 12.88
CA ASP A 176 -5.27 -13.85 12.72
C ASP A 176 -4.26 -14.07 11.58
N MET A 177 -4.10 -13.09 10.69
CA MET A 177 -3.18 -13.13 9.55
C MET A 177 -1.83 -12.44 9.83
N GLU A 178 -1.50 -12.16 11.09
CA GLU A 178 -0.26 -11.45 11.46
C GLU A 178 1.01 -12.05 10.81
N GLU A 179 1.22 -13.36 10.91
CA GLU A 179 2.40 -14.01 10.31
C GLU A 179 2.40 -13.95 8.78
N VAL A 180 1.21 -13.93 8.17
CA VAL A 180 1.08 -13.70 6.72
C VAL A 180 1.54 -12.29 6.39
N TYR A 181 0.99 -11.26 7.05
CA TYR A 181 1.40 -9.87 6.83
C TYR A 181 2.90 -9.65 7.08
N LYS A 182 3.50 -10.28 8.09
CA LYS A 182 4.95 -10.25 8.31
C LYS A 182 5.72 -10.90 7.17
N SER A 183 5.28 -12.05 6.70
CA SER A 183 5.91 -12.73 5.56
C SER A 183 5.81 -11.89 4.28
N ILE A 184 4.69 -11.19 4.10
CA ILE A 184 4.45 -10.25 3.01
C ILE A 184 5.45 -9.09 3.08
N GLN A 185 5.56 -8.46 4.25
CA GLN A 185 6.47 -7.35 4.50
C GLN A 185 7.94 -7.74 4.27
N ARG A 186 8.37 -8.91 4.77
CA ARG A 186 9.75 -9.40 4.65
C ARG A 186 10.08 -9.93 3.26
N ARG A 187 9.08 -10.07 2.38
CA ARG A 187 9.19 -10.74 1.07
C ARG A 187 9.72 -12.18 1.19
N GLU A 188 9.52 -12.81 2.36
CA GLU A 188 9.91 -14.20 2.64
C GLU A 188 8.85 -15.20 2.19
N ALA A 189 7.61 -14.75 2.06
CA ALA A 189 6.60 -15.54 1.38
C ALA A 189 7.03 -15.70 -0.09
N SER A 190 7.46 -16.91 -0.45
CA SER A 190 7.30 -17.35 -1.84
C SER A 190 5.80 -17.47 -2.03
N TYR A 191 5.18 -16.42 -2.55
CA TYR A 191 3.79 -16.49 -2.93
C TYR A 191 3.70 -17.54 -4.02
N LEU A 192 2.85 -18.53 -3.80
CA LEU A 192 2.18 -19.15 -4.91
C LEU A 192 0.91 -18.32 -5.07
N TYR A 193 1.01 -17.21 -5.83
CA TYR A 193 -0.18 -16.51 -6.34
C TYR A 193 -0.85 -17.44 -7.33
N LEU A 194 -1.60 -18.39 -6.80
CA LEU A 194 -2.45 -19.25 -7.58
C LEU A 194 -3.72 -18.46 -7.79
N HIS A 195 -3.73 -17.66 -8.86
CA HIS A 195 -4.98 -17.16 -9.38
C HIS A 195 -5.74 -18.36 -9.89
N SER A 196 -6.62 -18.87 -9.06
CA SER A 196 -7.46 -19.98 -9.42
C SER A 196 -8.89 -19.50 -9.34
N ILE A 197 -9.54 -19.48 -10.49
CA ILE A 197 -10.93 -19.09 -10.62
C ILE A 197 -11.74 -20.20 -9.96
N LEU A 198 -12.41 -19.86 -8.87
CA LEU A 198 -13.56 -20.62 -8.42
C LEU A 198 -14.76 -20.12 -9.24
N SER A 199 -15.48 -21.02 -9.91
CA SER A 199 -16.77 -20.67 -10.49
C SER A 199 -17.69 -20.15 -9.38
N ALA A 200 -18.35 -19.00 -9.63
CA ALA A 200 -19.07 -18.21 -8.64
C ALA A 200 -20.12 -18.99 -7.80
N ASP A 201 -20.57 -20.14 -8.29
CA ASP A 201 -21.68 -20.89 -7.70
C ASP A 201 -21.25 -22.01 -6.72
N GLU A 202 -19.95 -22.32 -6.61
CA GLU A 202 -19.48 -23.42 -5.75
C GLU A 202 -18.16 -23.06 -5.04
N LEU A 203 -18.25 -22.39 -3.89
CA LEU A 203 -17.16 -22.50 -2.91
C LEU A 203 -17.00 -24.00 -2.59
N PRO A 204 -15.80 -24.58 -2.73
CA PRO A 204 -15.52 -25.99 -2.45
C PRO A 204 -16.15 -26.45 -1.14
N PRO A 205 -17.28 -27.18 -1.16
CA PRO A 205 -17.94 -27.50 0.08
C PRO A 205 -17.06 -28.55 0.76
N LYS A 206 -16.33 -28.12 1.81
CA LYS A 206 -15.60 -28.96 2.78
C LYS A 206 -14.22 -29.50 2.36
N LYS A 207 -13.76 -29.33 1.12
CA LYS A 207 -12.46 -29.89 0.70
C LYS A 207 -11.32 -28.94 1.09
N LYS A 208 -10.32 -29.47 1.80
CA LYS A 208 -9.12 -28.73 2.20
C LYS A 208 -7.97 -28.84 1.21
N PHE A 209 -8.04 -29.75 0.24
CA PHE A 209 -6.95 -30.01 -0.69
C PHE A 209 -7.19 -29.36 -2.06
N PHE A 210 -6.19 -28.60 -2.49
CA PHE A 210 -6.10 -28.00 -3.81
C PHE A 210 -4.85 -28.52 -4.49
N HIS A 211 -5.01 -29.00 -5.71
CA HIS A 211 -3.95 -29.55 -6.51
C HIS A 211 -3.63 -28.60 -7.66
N PHE A 212 -2.35 -28.33 -7.84
CA PHE A 212 -1.83 -27.46 -8.88
C PHE A 212 -0.93 -28.28 -9.77
N LEU A 213 -1.11 -28.10 -11.07
CA LEU A 213 -0.34 -28.78 -12.10
C LEU A 213 0.48 -27.76 -12.86
N GLY A 214 1.79 -27.96 -12.90
CA GLY A 214 2.74 -27.05 -13.55
C GLY A 214 3.29 -27.69 -14.82
N ILE A 215 3.40 -26.91 -15.88
CA ILE A 215 4.02 -27.36 -17.15
C ILE A 215 5.55 -27.20 -17.05
N ASN A 216 6.03 -26.22 -16.29
CA ASN A 216 7.44 -25.94 -16.08
C ASN A 216 7.84 -26.08 -14.60
N GLN A 217 9.15 -26.16 -14.37
CA GLN A 217 9.71 -26.33 -13.02
C GLN A 217 9.49 -25.08 -12.15
N SER A 218 9.50 -23.90 -12.80
CA SER A 218 9.37 -22.61 -12.13
C SER A 218 8.05 -22.51 -11.37
N GLY A 219 8.15 -22.30 -10.06
CA GLY A 219 7.00 -22.27 -9.17
C GLY A 219 6.91 -23.57 -8.39
N LEU A 220 6.22 -24.58 -8.90
CA LEU A 220 5.75 -25.71 -8.07
C LEU A 220 6.85 -26.59 -7.44
N SER A 221 8.03 -26.73 -8.07
CA SER A 221 9.11 -27.53 -7.48
C SER A 221 9.76 -26.88 -6.26
N ASP A 222 9.61 -25.56 -6.10
CA ASP A 222 10.27 -24.77 -5.05
C ASP A 222 9.44 -24.71 -3.77
N PHE A 223 8.35 -25.47 -3.72
CA PHE A 223 7.45 -25.61 -2.59
C PHE A 223 7.72 -26.93 -1.88
N PRO A 224 8.75 -27.04 -1.01
CA PRO A 224 8.95 -28.27 -0.26
C PRO A 224 7.73 -28.59 0.60
N ALA A 225 7.43 -29.88 0.73
CA ALA A 225 6.39 -30.35 1.63
C ALA A 225 6.61 -29.79 3.05
N GLY A 226 5.53 -29.39 3.70
CA GLY A 226 5.54 -28.75 5.01
C GLY A 226 5.67 -27.23 4.99
N ARG A 227 5.93 -26.59 3.84
CA ARG A 227 6.05 -25.14 3.74
C ARG A 227 4.69 -24.45 3.90
N ASN A 228 4.62 -23.42 4.75
CA ASN A 228 3.46 -22.55 4.83
C ASN A 228 3.41 -21.64 3.59
N VAL A 229 2.23 -21.51 2.99
CA VAL A 229 1.95 -20.66 1.84
C VAL A 229 0.66 -19.88 2.08
N VAL A 230 0.48 -18.82 1.29
CA VAL A 230 -0.76 -18.04 1.29
C VAL A 230 -1.39 -18.24 -0.08
N LEU A 231 -2.63 -18.68 -0.08
CA LEU A 231 -3.41 -18.92 -1.30
C LEU A 231 -4.39 -17.76 -1.49
N PHE A 232 -4.36 -17.10 -2.65
CA PHE A 232 -5.36 -16.11 -3.02
C PHE A 232 -6.39 -16.73 -3.96
N LEU A 233 -7.58 -17.05 -3.45
CA LEU A 233 -8.67 -17.62 -4.24
C LEU A 233 -9.53 -16.49 -4.80
N SER A 234 -9.59 -16.31 -6.12
CA SER A 234 -10.43 -15.27 -6.73
C SER A 234 -11.65 -15.90 -7.40
N GLN A 235 -12.82 -15.28 -7.25
CA GLN A 235 -14.03 -15.69 -7.99
C GLN A 235 -14.01 -15.20 -9.43
N ASN A 236 -13.35 -14.07 -9.70
CA ASN A 236 -13.26 -13.47 -11.02
C ASN A 236 -11.94 -12.71 -11.18
N LEU A 237 -11.15 -13.08 -12.19
CA LEU A 237 -9.88 -12.41 -12.51
C LEU A 237 -10.03 -10.92 -12.78
N LYS A 238 -11.20 -10.46 -13.23
CA LYS A 238 -11.47 -9.06 -13.54
C LYS A 238 -11.72 -8.22 -12.29
N ASP A 239 -12.41 -8.80 -11.31
CA ASP A 239 -12.99 -8.03 -10.21
C ASP A 239 -11.98 -7.82 -9.06
N LYS A 240 -10.80 -8.47 -9.13
CA LYS A 240 -9.72 -8.45 -8.13
C LYS A 240 -10.17 -8.79 -6.70
N SER A 241 -11.40 -9.27 -6.53
CA SER A 241 -11.96 -9.77 -5.27
C SER A 241 -11.53 -11.23 -5.06
N GLY A 242 -11.38 -11.64 -3.80
CA GLY A 242 -10.95 -12.99 -3.48
C GLY A 242 -10.73 -13.24 -1.99
N TYR A 243 -10.17 -14.40 -1.67
CA TYR A 243 -9.94 -14.86 -0.31
C TYR A 243 -8.45 -15.11 -0.11
N LEU A 244 -7.86 -14.53 0.95
CA LEU A 244 -6.52 -14.88 1.38
C LEU A 244 -6.58 -16.01 2.42
N CYS A 245 -6.11 -17.18 2.02
CA CYS A 245 -6.17 -18.40 2.79
C CYS A 245 -4.78 -18.77 3.31
N LYS A 246 -4.66 -19.08 4.61
CA LYS A 246 -3.47 -19.78 5.09
C LYS A 246 -3.51 -21.22 4.64
N ALA A 247 -2.40 -21.69 4.12
CA ALA A 247 -2.29 -23.05 3.64
C ALA A 247 -0.89 -23.60 3.85
N LYS A 248 -0.77 -24.91 3.66
CA LYS A 248 0.48 -25.64 3.78
C LYS A 248 0.66 -26.52 2.56
N VAL A 249 1.87 -26.54 2.02
CA VAL A 249 2.22 -27.48 0.96
C VAL A 249 2.24 -28.87 1.58
N PHE A 250 1.26 -29.69 1.24
CA PHE A 250 1.18 -31.06 1.72
C PHE A 250 2.22 -31.93 1.01
N LYS A 251 2.29 -31.80 -0.32
CA LYS A 251 3.23 -32.53 -1.18
C LYS A 251 3.49 -31.75 -2.46
N SER A 252 4.67 -31.90 -3.03
CA SER A 252 5.00 -31.38 -4.36
C SER A 252 6.02 -32.28 -5.02
N GLY A 253 6.21 -32.12 -6.33
CA GLY A 253 7.31 -32.77 -7.04
C GLY A 253 7.09 -32.87 -8.54
N LEU A 254 7.98 -33.65 -9.17
CA LEU A 254 7.86 -34.04 -10.56
C LEU A 254 6.72 -35.05 -10.71
N LEU A 255 5.86 -34.83 -11.71
CA LEU A 255 5.00 -35.88 -12.22
C LEU A 255 5.86 -36.80 -13.07
N PRO A 256 5.92 -38.10 -12.77
CA PRO A 256 6.66 -39.02 -13.60
C PRO A 256 6.01 -39.04 -15.00
N LYS A 257 6.84 -38.93 -16.06
CA LYS A 257 6.40 -39.12 -17.46
C LYS A 257 6.07 -40.59 -17.71
N ILE A 258 5.09 -41.12 -17.01
CA ILE A 258 4.58 -42.48 -17.20
C ILE A 258 3.33 -42.37 -18.06
N GLU A 259 3.08 -43.39 -18.89
CA GLU A 259 1.86 -43.48 -19.69
C GLU A 259 0.63 -43.12 -18.83
N PRO A 260 -0.32 -42.29 -19.35
CA PRO A 260 -1.48 -41.79 -18.59
C PRO A 260 -2.34 -42.85 -17.91
N SER A 261 -2.13 -44.12 -18.22
CA SER A 261 -2.82 -45.29 -17.69
C SER A 261 -2.26 -45.83 -16.37
N LEU A 262 -1.04 -45.45 -15.95
CA LEU A 262 -0.41 -46.00 -14.74
C LEU A 262 -0.08 -44.92 -13.70
N ASN A 263 -0.83 -44.96 -12.60
CA ASN A 263 -0.49 -44.36 -11.31
C ASN A 263 -0.12 -42.88 -11.36
N TRP A 264 -1.06 -42.03 -11.81
CA TRP A 264 -1.24 -40.78 -11.07
C TRP A 264 -1.37 -41.17 -9.60
N PRO A 265 -0.69 -40.50 -8.65
CA PRO A 265 -0.86 -40.83 -7.24
C PRO A 265 -2.36 -40.93 -6.96
N ASN A 266 -2.80 -41.81 -6.06
CA ASN A 266 -4.20 -41.85 -5.60
C ASN A 266 -4.49 -40.48 -4.97
N LEU A 267 -4.76 -39.51 -5.82
CA LEU A 267 -4.92 -38.12 -5.49
C LEU A 267 -6.38 -38.06 -5.13
N GLU A 268 -6.59 -37.96 -3.83
CA GLU A 268 -7.88 -37.84 -3.19
C GLU A 268 -8.76 -36.82 -3.93
N ASP A 269 -10.08 -36.95 -3.76
CA ASP A 269 -11.05 -36.00 -4.30
C ASP A 269 -10.64 -34.55 -3.98
N GLY A 270 -10.28 -33.77 -4.99
CA GLY A 270 -9.73 -32.42 -4.84
C GLY A 270 -9.97 -31.53 -6.05
N TYR A 271 -9.63 -30.25 -5.93
CA TYR A 271 -9.76 -29.26 -7.01
C TYR A 271 -8.43 -29.10 -7.72
N TRP A 272 -8.46 -29.08 -9.04
CA TRP A 272 -7.26 -29.06 -9.86
C TRP A 272 -7.18 -27.82 -10.72
N SER A 273 -6.05 -27.12 -10.70
CA SER A 273 -5.79 -26.04 -11.64
C SER A 273 -4.49 -26.28 -12.40
N LEU A 274 -4.54 -26.12 -13.72
CA LEU A 274 -3.40 -26.24 -14.61
C LEU A 274 -2.77 -24.87 -14.85
N GLN A 275 -1.45 -24.81 -14.75
CA GLN A 275 -0.67 -23.64 -15.09
C GLN A 275 -0.74 -23.38 -16.60
N ASN A 276 -1.14 -22.18 -16.97
CA ASN A 276 -1.08 -21.64 -18.32
C ASN A 276 0.38 -21.36 -18.73
N ILE A 277 0.61 -21.13 -20.03
CA ILE A 277 1.94 -20.88 -20.59
C ILE A 277 2.59 -19.61 -20.01
N ASP A 278 1.78 -18.61 -19.66
CA ASP A 278 2.22 -17.35 -19.04
C ASP A 278 2.54 -17.48 -17.54
N GLY A 279 2.39 -18.67 -16.96
CA GLY A 279 2.63 -18.94 -15.54
C GLY A 279 1.43 -18.71 -14.64
N SER A 280 0.32 -18.14 -15.15
CA SER A 280 -0.96 -18.05 -14.44
C SER A 280 -1.61 -19.43 -14.29
N TYR A 281 -2.64 -19.55 -13.48
CA TYR A 281 -3.37 -20.80 -13.28
C TYR A 281 -4.79 -20.66 -13.84
N GLY A 282 -5.30 -21.73 -14.45
CA GLY A 282 -6.64 -21.78 -15.01
C GLY A 282 -7.73 -21.96 -13.95
N GLU A 283 -8.97 -22.11 -14.40
CA GLU A 283 -10.10 -22.46 -13.54
C GLU A 283 -9.86 -23.79 -12.82
N PHE A 284 -10.37 -23.89 -11.60
CA PHE A 284 -10.38 -25.17 -10.89
C PHE A 284 -11.38 -26.13 -11.54
N LYS A 285 -10.91 -27.35 -11.78
CA LYS A 285 -11.70 -28.46 -12.29
C LYS A 285 -11.75 -29.59 -11.27
N ASN A 286 -12.85 -30.34 -11.25
CA ASN A 286 -12.87 -31.61 -10.55
C ASN A 286 -11.92 -32.61 -11.24
N THR A 287 -11.47 -33.64 -10.51
CA THR A 287 -10.57 -34.68 -11.04
C THR A 287 -11.08 -35.31 -12.34
N ASP A 288 -12.39 -35.50 -12.46
CA ASP A 288 -13.07 -36.13 -13.60
C ASP A 288 -13.21 -35.20 -14.80
N GLU A 289 -13.09 -33.89 -14.59
CA GLU A 289 -13.17 -32.85 -15.63
C GLU A 289 -11.81 -32.59 -16.30
N LEU A 290 -10.70 -33.08 -15.72
CA LEU A 290 -9.39 -32.90 -16.32
C LEU A 290 -9.21 -33.79 -17.55
N GLY A 291 -9.03 -33.13 -18.70
CA GLY A 291 -8.80 -33.81 -19.97
C GLY A 291 -7.49 -34.60 -19.98
N LYS A 292 -7.43 -35.67 -20.78
CA LYS A 292 -6.19 -36.43 -21.00
C LYS A 292 -5.04 -35.53 -21.49
N ASP A 293 -5.34 -34.57 -22.34
CA ASP A 293 -4.36 -33.63 -22.90
C ASP A 293 -3.76 -32.72 -21.83
N GLU A 294 -4.59 -32.21 -20.91
CA GLU A 294 -4.16 -31.37 -19.78
C GLU A 294 -3.25 -32.17 -18.83
N LYS A 295 -3.64 -33.40 -18.50
CA LYS A 295 -2.82 -34.32 -17.70
C LYS A 295 -1.48 -34.60 -18.36
N SER A 296 -1.44 -34.75 -19.69
CA SER A 296 -0.20 -35.05 -20.41
C SER A 296 0.79 -33.89 -20.48
N LYS A 297 0.33 -32.64 -20.32
CA LYS A 297 1.18 -31.43 -20.35
C LYS A 297 1.84 -31.14 -19.00
N ALA A 298 1.25 -31.60 -17.91
CA ALA A 298 1.77 -31.34 -16.57
C ALA A 298 3.05 -32.14 -16.30
N SER A 299 4.11 -31.44 -15.89
CA SER A 299 5.39 -32.05 -15.49
C SER A 299 5.63 -31.94 -13.98
N PHE A 300 4.89 -31.08 -13.30
CA PHE A 300 5.04 -30.81 -11.87
C PHE A 300 3.67 -30.78 -11.19
N TYR A 301 3.65 -31.04 -9.90
CA TYR A 301 2.46 -30.84 -9.10
C TYR A 301 2.79 -30.25 -7.72
N ALA A 302 1.81 -29.57 -7.14
CA ALA A 302 1.76 -29.27 -5.71
C ALA A 302 0.35 -29.55 -5.19
N THR A 303 0.27 -30.14 -4.00
CA THR A 303 -0.96 -30.30 -3.24
C THR A 303 -0.87 -29.37 -2.04
N ILE A 304 -1.82 -28.46 -1.97
CA ILE A 304 -1.93 -27.42 -0.95
C ILE A 304 -3.11 -27.78 -0.05
N LEU A 305 -2.85 -27.82 1.26
CA LEU A 305 -3.85 -28.04 2.29
C LEU A 305 -4.21 -26.70 2.94
N LEU A 306 -5.47 -26.29 2.89
CA LEU A 306 -5.94 -25.13 3.63
C LEU A 306 -6.01 -25.44 5.13
N ASP A 307 -5.60 -24.47 5.96
CA ASP A 307 -5.70 -24.60 7.42
C ASP A 307 -7.16 -24.69 7.87
N LYS A 308 -8.04 -23.92 7.20
CA LYS A 308 -9.50 -23.89 7.42
C LYS A 308 -10.24 -24.02 6.08
N PRO A 309 -11.48 -24.54 6.06
CA PRO A 309 -12.33 -24.52 4.87
C PRO A 309 -12.53 -23.09 4.34
N PRO A 310 -12.69 -22.88 3.01
CA PRO A 310 -12.94 -21.56 2.42
C PRO A 310 -14.10 -20.80 3.06
N GLU A 311 -15.16 -21.50 3.48
CA GLU A 311 -16.32 -20.91 4.17
C GLU A 311 -16.00 -20.33 5.57
N GLU A 312 -14.91 -20.78 6.20
CA GLU A 312 -14.39 -20.23 7.46
C GLU A 312 -13.26 -19.20 7.23
N ILE A 313 -12.86 -19.01 5.98
CA ILE A 313 -11.83 -18.05 5.59
C ILE A 313 -12.51 -16.71 5.33
N LEU A 314 -11.92 -15.65 5.87
CA LEU A 314 -12.46 -14.31 5.75
C LEU A 314 -12.65 -13.92 4.29
N ASN A 315 -13.91 -13.61 3.96
CA ASN A 315 -14.25 -12.89 2.75
C ASN A 315 -13.48 -11.57 2.76
N ILE A 316 -12.62 -11.35 1.77
CA ILE A 316 -12.18 -9.99 1.47
C ILE A 316 -13.33 -9.46 0.63
N ASP A 317 -14.31 -8.86 1.32
CA ASP A 317 -15.60 -8.50 0.74
C ASP A 317 -15.49 -7.86 -0.65
N SER A 318 -16.44 -8.26 -1.49
CA SER A 318 -16.74 -7.78 -2.82
C SER A 318 -17.38 -6.38 -2.84
N GLU A 319 -17.22 -5.54 -1.80
CA GLU A 319 -17.64 -4.11 -1.84
C GLU A 319 -16.91 -3.31 -2.94
N LEU A 320 -15.95 -3.94 -3.63
CA LEU A 320 -15.27 -3.43 -4.82
C LEU A 320 -15.98 -3.74 -6.16
N SER A 321 -17.03 -4.56 -6.18
CA SER A 321 -17.61 -5.12 -7.43
C SER A 321 -18.70 -4.27 -8.10
N ASP A 322 -19.20 -3.20 -7.48
CA ASP A 322 -20.31 -2.39 -8.00
C ASP A 322 -19.91 -1.11 -8.75
N TYR A 323 -18.62 -0.90 -9.07
CA TYR A 323 -18.14 0.39 -9.59
C TYR A 323 -17.52 0.32 -10.99
N GLU A 324 -18.33 -0.03 -11.99
CA GLU A 324 -18.06 0.34 -13.40
C GLU A 324 -18.56 1.76 -13.76
N SER A 325 -19.10 2.51 -12.80
CA SER A 325 -19.40 3.92 -13.00
C SER A 325 -18.93 4.71 -11.78
N VAL A 326 -17.93 5.58 -11.94
CA VAL A 326 -17.81 6.88 -11.26
C VAL A 326 -16.53 7.62 -11.72
N ILE A 327 -16.80 8.63 -12.56
CA ILE A 327 -16.16 9.94 -12.71
C ILE A 327 -14.81 10.02 -13.46
N ASP A 328 -14.91 10.45 -14.73
CA ASP A 328 -13.87 11.21 -15.41
C ASP A 328 -13.70 12.57 -14.69
N VAL A 329 -12.71 12.65 -13.79
CA VAL A 329 -12.37 13.84 -12.97
C VAL A 329 -11.81 15.00 -13.82
N ARG A 330 -11.87 14.92 -15.15
CA ARG A 330 -11.40 16.00 -16.03
C ARG A 330 -12.42 17.14 -16.22
N GLU A 331 -13.69 16.98 -15.83
CA GLU A 331 -14.72 17.98 -16.16
C GLU A 331 -15.23 18.86 -15.00
N THR A 332 -14.91 18.56 -13.72
CA THR A 332 -15.48 19.33 -12.58
C THR A 332 -14.51 20.21 -11.80
N LEU A 333 -13.23 20.27 -12.16
CA LEU A 333 -12.33 21.30 -11.63
C LEU A 333 -12.24 22.47 -12.60
N ASN A 334 -13.08 23.48 -12.38
CA ASN A 334 -12.86 24.83 -12.91
C ASN A 334 -11.41 25.25 -12.61
N PRO A 335 -10.56 25.53 -13.60
CA PRO A 335 -9.17 25.89 -13.35
C PRO A 335 -9.13 27.25 -12.67
N MET A 336 -8.77 27.26 -11.38
CA MET A 336 -8.37 28.47 -10.69
C MET A 336 -7.18 29.09 -11.45
N PRO A 337 -7.22 30.40 -11.80
CA PRO A 337 -6.10 31.04 -12.47
C PRO A 337 -4.84 30.94 -11.61
N LEU A 338 -3.73 30.48 -12.23
CA LEU A 338 -2.40 30.31 -11.63
C LEU A 338 -1.86 31.54 -10.88
N GLU A 339 -2.48 32.69 -11.07
CA GLU A 339 -2.13 33.97 -10.47
C GLU A 339 -2.51 34.09 -8.98
N GLN A 340 -3.43 33.24 -8.47
CA GLN A 340 -3.84 33.23 -7.06
C GLN A 340 -2.94 32.38 -6.13
N LEU A 341 -1.98 31.62 -6.67
CA LEU A 341 -1.06 30.77 -5.88
C LEU A 341 0.28 31.45 -5.53
N ARG A 342 0.43 32.75 -5.78
CA ARG A 342 1.65 33.50 -5.45
C ARG A 342 1.65 34.00 -4.00
N GLY A 343 1.92 33.08 -3.08
CA GLY A 343 2.22 33.37 -1.68
C GLY A 343 3.19 32.34 -1.11
N ASN A 344 4.47 32.71 -1.03
CA ASN A 344 5.57 32.11 -0.26
C ASN A 344 5.51 30.59 0.02
N PHE A 345 5.92 29.78 -0.96
CA PHE A 345 6.45 28.44 -0.69
C PHE A 345 7.77 28.25 -1.47
N LEU A 346 8.78 27.76 -0.75
CA LEU A 346 10.09 27.38 -1.26
C LEU A 346 9.92 26.08 -2.06
N TRP A 347 10.03 26.13 -3.38
CA TRP A 347 9.99 24.94 -4.22
C TRP A 347 11.42 24.41 -4.42
N LEU A 348 11.66 23.16 -3.99
CA LEU A 348 12.81 22.39 -4.44
C LEU A 348 12.52 21.89 -5.86
N HIS A 349 13.27 22.40 -6.84
CA HIS A 349 13.22 21.92 -8.21
C HIS A 349 13.95 20.57 -8.35
N PRO A 350 13.45 19.62 -9.16
CA PRO A 350 14.25 18.48 -9.57
C PRO A 350 15.20 18.93 -10.70
N THR A 351 16.51 18.82 -10.49
CA THR A 351 17.49 18.98 -11.58
C THR A 351 18.14 17.67 -11.95
N ARG A 352 18.19 17.45 -13.27
CA ARG A 352 18.79 16.33 -13.97
C ARG A 352 20.29 16.21 -13.67
N LYS A 353 20.74 14.96 -13.55
CA LYS A 353 22.10 14.45 -13.83
C LYS A 353 23.27 15.34 -13.36
N ASN A 354 23.82 14.99 -12.20
CA ASN A 354 25.23 14.64 -11.95
C ASN A 354 25.50 14.79 -10.44
N GLY A 355 26.11 13.75 -9.85
CA GLY A 355 26.17 13.55 -8.39
C GLY A 355 26.80 14.70 -7.60
N ILE A 356 26.39 14.79 -6.34
CA ILE A 356 27.04 15.65 -5.33
C ILE A 356 27.83 14.72 -4.40
N ILE A 357 29.14 14.98 -4.30
CA ILE A 357 29.99 14.52 -3.21
C ILE A 357 29.72 15.46 -2.03
N PHE A 358 29.31 14.92 -0.88
CA PHE A 358 29.26 15.69 0.35
C PHE A 358 30.68 15.83 0.89
N GLN A 359 31.14 17.06 1.08
CA GLN A 359 32.35 17.34 1.85
C GLN A 359 31.88 18.09 3.11
N GLU A 360 32.15 17.51 4.28
CA GLU A 360 31.80 18.11 5.57
C GLU A 360 32.55 19.43 5.78
N PRO A 361 31.91 20.47 6.36
CA PRO A 361 32.61 21.70 6.68
C PRO A 361 33.51 21.47 7.90
N GLN A 362 34.81 21.70 7.73
CA GLN A 362 35.73 21.80 8.85
C GLN A 362 35.47 23.08 9.64
N ILE A 363 35.38 22.91 10.97
CA ILE A 363 35.20 23.99 11.94
C ILE A 363 36.51 24.80 12.05
N GLY A 364 36.46 26.08 11.68
CA GLY A 364 37.47 27.07 12.07
C GLY A 364 37.96 28.01 10.96
N SER A 365 37.21 29.07 10.66
CA SER A 365 37.77 30.42 10.39
C SER A 365 36.69 31.48 10.12
N PRO A 366 36.99 32.78 10.35
CA PRO A 366 36.01 33.79 10.74
C PRO A 366 35.55 34.72 9.61
N ASN A 367 34.46 35.43 9.91
CA ASN A 367 33.92 36.64 9.27
C ASN A 367 33.11 36.49 7.97
N VAL A 368 31.78 36.56 8.14
CA VAL A 368 30.85 37.13 7.15
C VAL A 368 29.83 37.99 7.90
N GLU A 369 30.30 39.07 8.52
CA GLU A 369 29.48 40.28 8.71
C GLU A 369 29.72 41.14 7.48
N ASP A 370 28.91 40.94 6.44
CA ASP A 370 28.59 41.93 5.41
C ASP A 370 27.63 41.26 4.41
N TYR A 371 26.56 41.96 4.05
CA TYR A 371 25.41 41.57 3.22
C TYR A 371 24.10 41.23 3.95
N ILE A 372 23.57 42.21 4.68
CA ILE A 372 22.11 42.42 4.72
C ILE A 372 21.83 43.90 4.47
N SER A 373 21.35 44.24 3.26
CA SER A 373 20.61 45.49 3.02
C SER A 373 19.13 45.16 2.89
N PRO A 374 18.22 45.99 3.45
CA PRO A 374 16.78 45.70 3.44
C PRO A 374 16.19 45.92 2.05
N ILE A 375 15.42 44.94 1.57
CA ILE A 375 14.67 45.03 0.31
C ILE A 375 13.43 45.92 0.51
N THR A 376 13.31 46.98 -0.31
CA THR A 376 12.09 47.79 -0.44
C THR A 376 11.15 47.18 -1.49
N PRO A 377 9.84 47.00 -1.21
CA PRO A 377 8.89 46.51 -2.21
C PRO A 377 8.58 47.59 -3.27
N GLY A 378 8.56 47.23 -4.57
CA GLY A 378 7.85 48.03 -5.58
C GLY A 378 8.58 48.47 -6.87
N LYS A 379 9.53 47.71 -7.41
CA LYS A 379 10.01 47.97 -8.80
C LYS A 379 10.02 46.70 -9.66
N VAL A 380 9.24 46.73 -10.74
CA VAL A 380 9.16 45.68 -11.77
C VAL A 380 10.27 45.90 -12.79
N ALA A 381 11.15 44.92 -12.98
CA ALA A 381 12.10 44.89 -14.09
C ALA A 381 11.48 44.18 -15.31
N LYS A 382 11.45 44.85 -16.46
CA LYS A 382 11.09 44.23 -17.75
C LYS A 382 12.27 43.42 -18.29
N VAL A 383 12.12 42.11 -18.43
CA VAL A 383 13.09 41.25 -19.13
C VAL A 383 12.63 41.01 -20.56
N LYS A 384 13.51 41.29 -21.53
CA LYS A 384 13.28 41.14 -22.98
C LYS A 384 13.87 39.80 -23.42
N ILE A 385 13.03 38.83 -23.81
CA ILE A 385 13.49 37.52 -24.29
C ILE A 385 13.81 37.61 -25.78
N LYS A 386 15.06 37.35 -26.17
CA LYS A 386 15.47 37.15 -27.57
C LYS A 386 15.24 35.69 -27.97
N LYS A 387 14.41 35.45 -28.99
CA LYS A 387 14.32 34.14 -29.67
C LYS A 387 15.62 33.88 -30.44
N GLN A 388 16.31 32.79 -30.12
CA GLN A 388 17.37 32.25 -30.98
C GLN A 388 16.73 31.38 -32.06
N SER A 389 16.96 31.72 -33.33
CA SER A 389 16.61 30.92 -34.50
C SER A 389 17.68 29.87 -34.77
N ASN A 390 17.32 28.59 -34.77
CA ASN A 390 18.19 27.51 -35.20
C ASN A 390 18.37 27.53 -36.73
N LYS A 391 19.59 27.83 -37.19
CA LYS A 391 20.03 27.63 -38.57
C LYS A 391 20.36 26.15 -38.79
N LYS A 392 19.56 25.45 -39.60
CA LYS A 392 19.95 24.18 -40.24
C LYS A 392 21.11 24.46 -41.21
N LYS A 393 22.25 23.79 -41.01
CA LYS A 393 23.30 23.66 -42.04
C LYS A 393 23.03 22.38 -42.84
N SER A 394 22.76 22.54 -44.12
CA SER A 394 22.85 21.49 -45.14
C SER A 394 24.33 21.26 -45.49
N GLN A 395 24.79 20.01 -45.47
CA GLN A 395 26.00 19.61 -46.18
C GLN A 395 25.58 18.83 -47.43
N ASN A 396 25.74 19.48 -48.59
CA ASN A 396 26.19 18.84 -49.84
C ASN A 396 27.73 18.73 -49.72
N GLY A 397 28.46 17.76 -50.24
CA GLY A 397 28.20 16.62 -51.11
C GLY A 397 29.55 16.04 -51.57
N ARG A 398 29.47 15.03 -52.45
CA ARG A 398 30.53 14.26 -53.14
C ARG A 398 31.23 13.16 -52.36
#